data_AF-A0A1G1EI29-F1
#
_entry.id   AF-A0A1G1EI29-F1
#
_cell.length_a   1.000
_cell.length_b   1.000
_cell.length_c   1.000
_cell.angle_alpha   90.00
_cell.angle_beta   90.00
_cell.angle_gamma   90.00
#
_symmetry.space_group_name_H-M   'P 1'
#
loop_
_entity.id
_entity.type
_entity.pdbx_description
1 polymer ?
#
loop_
_entity_poly.entity_id
_entity_poly.type
_entity_poly.pdbx_seq_one_letter_code
_entity_poly.pdbx_strand_id
1 'polypeptide(L)'
;MEINPSLKNQDKPYRSVSSAKKIFIALFIGSLGLNGYLLYFPKDKLAAQQNIPAEIKLAQAESATGQKNPANAARQTAVTQASLPSPVSLNGKEVHFLSLKIENSLNYSVCKSLPGKDCDKMSAYISRELAWFLDIKKSMRNGDVLSMIYEVLPTEDRYKILKLVYTSGYANKTYELNFYKGQNMKYGAYFSEDGMEIAPRIEDKQAPIKNYIEITSLPGEFREGKVHGHSGTDFKADIGTPVFAAFEGKVARVNWNFKMNGDCVEIEHTQTGVKTLYLHLNKVL
;
A
#
# COMPACT_ATOMS: atom_id res chain seq x y z
N MET A 1 -15.54 -15.36 -23.91
CA MET A 1 -15.20 -14.22 -23.04
C MET A 1 -13.69 -14.17 -22.95
N GLU A 2 -13.05 -13.19 -23.59
CA GLU A 2 -11.61 -13.01 -23.45
C GLU A 2 -11.31 -12.29 -22.14
N ILE A 3 -10.47 -12.91 -21.31
CA ILE A 3 -9.91 -12.30 -20.10
C ILE A 3 -9.18 -11.00 -20.49
N ASN A 4 -9.38 -9.92 -19.72
CA ASN A 4 -8.70 -8.64 -19.89
C ASN A 4 -7.19 -8.87 -20.14
N PRO A 5 -6.60 -8.33 -21.23
CA PRO A 5 -5.19 -8.54 -21.55
C PRO A 5 -4.22 -8.15 -20.44
N SER A 6 -4.61 -7.22 -19.55
CA SER A 6 -3.78 -6.80 -18.40
C SER A 6 -3.63 -7.88 -17.32
N LEU A 7 -4.54 -8.86 -17.30
CA LEU A 7 -4.55 -9.98 -16.34
C LEU A 7 -3.94 -11.27 -16.92
N LYS A 8 -3.71 -11.34 -18.25
CA LYS A 8 -3.22 -12.56 -18.94
C LYS A 8 -1.73 -12.86 -18.74
N ASN A 9 -0.94 -11.98 -18.10
CA ASN A 9 0.52 -12.13 -17.97
C ASN A 9 1.05 -11.84 -16.54
N GLN A 10 0.36 -12.33 -15.50
CA GLN A 10 0.89 -12.25 -14.13
C GLN A 10 1.79 -13.43 -13.72
N ASP A 11 1.94 -14.44 -14.58
CA ASP A 11 2.91 -15.52 -14.34
C ASP A 11 4.32 -15.05 -14.66
N LYS A 12 5.07 -14.66 -13.63
CA LYS A 12 6.53 -14.59 -13.73
C LYS A 12 7.06 -16.03 -13.85
N PRO A 13 7.91 -16.35 -14.83
CA PRO A 13 8.59 -17.64 -14.83
C PRO A 13 9.40 -17.76 -13.54
N TYR A 14 9.32 -18.91 -12.88
CA TYR A 14 10.17 -19.25 -11.73
C TYR A 14 11.63 -19.20 -12.20
N ARG A 15 12.29 -18.05 -11.98
CA ARG A 15 13.71 -17.90 -12.28
C ARG A 15 14.47 -18.79 -11.32
N SER A 16 15.15 -19.79 -11.86
CA SER A 16 16.05 -20.63 -11.09
C SER A 16 17.07 -19.73 -10.38
N VAL A 17 17.25 -19.98 -9.09
CA VAL A 17 18.17 -19.21 -8.24
C VAL A 17 19.56 -19.31 -8.86
N SER A 18 20.13 -18.17 -9.28
CA SER A 18 21.46 -18.13 -9.90
C SER A 18 22.50 -18.75 -8.96
N SER A 19 23.56 -19.36 -9.51
CA SER A 19 24.60 -20.05 -8.74
C SER A 19 25.21 -19.15 -7.65
N ALA A 20 25.35 -17.84 -7.91
CA ALA A 20 25.80 -16.86 -6.92
C ALA A 20 24.87 -16.74 -5.70
N LYS A 21 23.55 -16.81 -5.91
CA LYS A 21 22.56 -16.71 -4.83
C LYS A 21 22.45 -18.02 -4.04
N LYS A 22 22.73 -19.17 -4.66
CA LYS A 22 22.91 -20.46 -3.95
C LYS A 22 24.15 -20.45 -3.06
N ILE A 23 25.27 -19.91 -3.56
CA ILE A 23 26.51 -19.74 -2.78
C ILE A 23 26.26 -18.83 -1.57
N PHE A 24 25.55 -17.71 -1.78
CA PHE A 24 25.22 -16.80 -0.68
C PHE A 24 24.35 -17.46 0.40
N ILE A 25 23.34 -18.25 0.01
CA ILE A 25 22.50 -19.01 0.96
C ILE A 25 23.34 -20.05 1.71
N ALA A 26 24.23 -20.76 1.03
CA ALA A 26 25.12 -21.74 1.67
C ALA A 26 26.07 -21.08 2.67
N LEU A 27 26.67 -19.93 2.32
CA LEU A 27 27.52 -19.15 3.22
C LEU A 27 26.73 -18.61 4.43
N PHE A 28 25.50 -18.18 4.22
CA PHE A 28 24.63 -17.69 5.29
C PHE A 28 24.26 -18.81 6.28
N ILE A 29 23.87 -19.99 5.78
CA ILE A 29 23.58 -21.16 6.62
C ILE A 29 24.84 -21.63 7.36
N GLY A 30 26.00 -21.64 6.70
CA GLY A 30 27.28 -21.96 7.32
C GLY A 30 27.66 -20.98 8.44
N SER A 31 27.43 -19.68 8.24
CA SER A 31 27.64 -18.63 9.25
C SER A 31 26.76 -18.80 10.48
N LEU A 32 25.47 -19.15 10.29
CA LEU A 32 24.56 -19.44 11.39
C LEU A 32 24.97 -20.70 12.16
N GLY A 33 25.40 -21.75 11.46
CA GLY A 33 25.92 -22.97 12.08
C GLY A 33 27.21 -22.73 12.88
N LEU A 34 28.13 -21.92 12.36
CA LEU A 34 29.38 -21.59 13.03
C LEU A 34 29.15 -20.73 14.29
N ASN A 35 28.25 -19.74 14.21
CA ASN A 35 27.84 -18.96 15.39
C ASN A 35 27.13 -19.82 16.43
N GLY A 36 26.24 -20.73 15.99
CA GLY A 36 25.59 -21.69 16.87
C GLY A 36 26.60 -22.60 17.58
N TYR A 37 27.59 -23.13 16.85
CA TYR A 37 28.65 -23.97 17.43
C TYR A 37 29.50 -23.21 18.45
N LEU A 38 29.90 -21.98 18.15
CA LEU A 38 30.70 -21.15 19.07
C LEU A 38 29.92 -20.74 20.33
N LEU A 39 28.60 -20.61 20.25
CA LEU A 39 27.75 -20.33 21.40
C LEU A 39 27.46 -21.58 22.26
N TYR A 40 27.46 -22.77 21.66
CA TYR A 40 27.08 -24.02 22.34
C TYR A 40 28.28 -24.85 22.85
N PHE A 41 29.47 -24.65 22.27
CA PHE A 41 30.69 -25.34 22.68
C PHE A 41 31.73 -24.33 23.18
N PRO A 42 31.71 -23.98 24.48
CA PRO A 42 32.77 -23.19 25.08
C PRO A 42 34.09 -23.97 25.01
N LYS A 43 35.13 -23.35 24.44
CA LYS A 43 36.50 -23.87 24.47
C LYS A 43 37.09 -23.63 25.86
N ASP A 44 37.21 -24.69 26.65
CA ASP A 44 38.05 -24.68 27.84
C ASP A 44 39.35 -25.47 27.62
N LYS A 45 40.44 -24.72 27.81
CA LYS A 45 41.82 -25.12 28.16
C LYS A 45 42.73 -25.65 27.06
N LEU A 46 43.60 -24.75 26.60
CA LEU A 46 45.05 -24.99 26.56
C LEU A 46 45.76 -23.74 27.08
N ALA A 47 46.25 -23.83 28.32
CA ALA A 47 47.11 -22.86 28.95
C ALA A 47 48.57 -23.35 28.86
N ALA A 48 49.45 -22.49 28.35
CA ALA A 48 50.89 -22.43 28.61
C ALA A 48 51.42 -21.18 27.87
N GLN A 49 52.34 -20.35 28.35
CA GLN A 49 52.87 -20.03 29.67
C GLN A 49 53.57 -18.66 29.49
N GLN A 50 53.63 -17.92 30.59
CA GLN A 50 54.19 -16.58 30.81
C GLN A 50 55.53 -16.26 30.10
N ASN A 51 55.71 -14.97 29.76
CA ASN A 51 56.82 -14.13 30.29
C ASN A 51 56.62 -12.63 29.97
N ILE A 52 56.76 -11.80 31.01
CA ILE A 52 56.87 -10.32 31.11
C ILE A 52 58.22 -10.10 31.86
N PRO A 53 59.08 -9.06 31.67
CA PRO A 53 58.80 -7.61 31.82
C PRO A 53 59.64 -6.68 30.89
N ALA A 54 59.55 -5.34 30.85
CA ALA A 54 59.38 -4.35 31.93
C ALA A 54 58.97 -2.95 31.41
N GLU A 55 58.15 -2.26 32.21
CA GLU A 55 58.23 -0.86 32.67
C GLU A 55 59.05 0.20 31.88
N ILE A 56 58.48 1.41 31.70
CA ILE A 56 58.91 2.68 32.34
C ILE A 56 58.06 3.90 31.86
N LYS A 57 57.45 4.56 32.86
CA LYS A 57 57.22 6.00 33.14
C LYS A 57 56.93 7.04 32.03
N LEU A 58 55.82 7.75 32.26
CA LEU A 58 55.71 9.20 32.49
C LEU A 58 56.74 10.13 31.79
N ALA A 59 56.27 10.91 30.82
CA ALA A 59 56.87 12.20 30.48
C ALA A 59 55.79 13.19 30.03
N GLN A 60 55.93 14.40 30.56
CA GLN A 60 55.02 15.53 30.49
C GLN A 60 55.05 16.20 29.11
N ALA A 61 53.98 16.96 28.87
CA ALA A 61 53.82 17.88 27.77
C ALA A 61 54.83 19.04 27.86
N GLU A 62 55.43 19.38 26.71
CA GLU A 62 55.92 20.72 26.45
C GLU A 62 55.36 21.22 25.11
N SER A 63 54.85 22.44 25.19
CA SER A 63 54.25 23.23 24.13
C SER A 63 55.30 23.69 23.12
N ALA A 64 54.98 23.59 21.82
CA ALA A 64 55.54 24.49 20.82
C ALA A 64 54.47 24.82 19.77
N THR A 65 54.15 26.10 19.77
CA THR A 65 53.27 26.88 18.90
C THR A 65 53.58 26.76 17.41
N GLY A 66 52.54 26.89 16.57
CA GLY A 66 52.65 27.72 15.37
C GLY A 66 52.27 27.09 14.02
N GLN A 67 51.07 27.48 13.56
CA GLN A 67 50.67 27.69 12.16
C GLN A 67 50.40 26.47 11.25
N LYS A 68 49.11 26.18 11.05
CA LYS A 68 48.57 25.71 9.77
C LYS A 68 47.26 26.45 9.42
N ASN A 69 47.20 26.88 8.16
CA ASN A 69 46.14 27.61 7.48
C ASN A 69 44.72 27.01 7.67
N PRO A 70 43.65 27.84 7.70
CA PRO A 70 42.29 27.35 7.75
C PRO A 70 41.75 27.12 6.32
N ALA A 71 41.58 25.86 5.93
CA ALA A 71 40.79 25.48 4.76
C ALA A 71 40.09 24.14 5.01
N ASN A 72 38.96 24.20 5.71
CA ASN A 72 37.76 23.41 5.41
C ASN A 72 36.66 23.74 6.44
N ALA A 73 35.88 24.78 6.16
CA ALA A 73 34.57 24.94 6.78
C ALA A 73 33.65 23.85 6.19
N ALA A 74 33.41 22.81 6.97
CA ALA A 74 32.40 21.80 6.66
C ALA A 74 31.04 22.51 6.52
N ARG A 75 30.55 22.56 5.29
CA ARG A 75 29.22 23.08 4.96
C ARG A 75 28.21 22.08 5.51
N GLN A 76 27.75 22.31 6.73
CA GLN A 76 26.60 21.59 7.29
C GLN A 76 25.38 21.99 6.47
N THR A 77 25.00 21.14 5.52
CA THR A 77 23.75 21.28 4.78
C THR A 77 22.61 21.00 5.77
N ALA A 78 21.98 22.06 6.26
CA ALA A 78 20.75 21.95 7.03
C ALA A 78 19.69 21.26 6.15
N VAL A 79 19.31 20.04 6.51
CA VAL A 79 18.20 19.33 5.88
C VAL A 79 16.94 20.10 6.27
N THR A 80 16.45 20.92 5.35
CA THR A 80 15.17 21.60 5.51
C THR A 80 14.08 20.54 5.33
N GLN A 81 13.25 20.31 6.33
CA GLN A 81 12.05 19.47 6.15
C GLN A 81 11.22 20.08 5.02
N ALA A 82 10.87 19.26 4.03
CA ALA A 82 9.97 19.67 2.97
C ALA A 82 8.63 20.05 3.61
N SER A 83 8.30 21.34 3.64
CA SER A 83 6.94 21.77 3.92
C SER A 83 6.05 21.21 2.82
N LEU A 84 4.96 20.54 3.18
CA LEU A 84 3.90 20.26 2.21
C LEU A 84 3.52 21.58 1.53
N PRO A 85 3.38 21.61 0.19
CA PRO A 85 2.91 22.83 -0.46
C PRO A 85 1.57 23.20 0.14
N SER A 86 1.43 24.49 0.50
CA SER A 86 0.19 25.03 1.03
C SER A 86 -0.96 24.73 0.06
N PRO A 87 -2.19 24.56 0.58
CA PRO A 87 -3.35 24.31 -0.28
C PRO A 87 -3.48 25.41 -1.33
N VAL A 88 -3.79 25.03 -2.56
CA VAL A 88 -4.00 25.95 -3.68
C VAL A 88 -5.50 26.03 -3.94
N SER A 89 -6.03 27.26 -4.03
CA SER A 89 -7.41 27.46 -4.47
C SER A 89 -7.50 27.32 -5.99
N LEU A 90 -8.21 26.29 -6.46
CA LEU A 90 -8.49 26.06 -7.87
C LEU A 90 -10.01 26.10 -8.08
N ASN A 91 -10.49 27.08 -8.85
CA ASN A 91 -11.92 27.28 -9.13
C ASN A 91 -12.79 27.34 -7.86
N GLY A 92 -12.31 28.00 -6.81
CA GLY A 92 -13.02 28.13 -5.54
C GLY A 92 -12.99 26.89 -4.66
N LYS A 93 -12.17 25.88 -5.00
CA LYS A 93 -11.95 24.69 -4.19
C LYS A 93 -10.55 24.65 -3.63
N GLU A 94 -10.43 24.24 -2.38
CA GLU A 94 -9.15 23.98 -1.74
C GLU A 94 -8.59 22.63 -2.20
N VAL A 95 -7.40 22.68 -2.80
CA VAL A 95 -6.71 21.51 -3.34
C VAL A 95 -5.36 21.36 -2.66
N HIS A 96 -5.05 20.13 -2.25
CA HIS A 96 -3.81 19.76 -1.59
C HIS A 96 -2.96 18.91 -2.51
N PHE A 97 -1.64 18.96 -2.29
CA PHE A 97 -0.69 18.11 -2.98
C PHE A 97 0.11 17.29 -1.97
N LEU A 98 0.27 16.01 -2.26
CA LEU A 98 1.08 15.08 -1.49
C LEU A 98 2.04 14.38 -2.45
N SER A 99 3.34 14.45 -2.18
CA SER A 99 4.35 13.68 -2.89
C SER A 99 5.29 13.04 -1.90
N LEU A 100 5.47 11.73 -2.02
CA LEU A 100 6.27 10.93 -1.12
C LEU A 100 7.05 9.84 -1.88
N LYS A 101 8.15 9.40 -1.25
CA LYS A 101 8.80 8.14 -1.62
C LYS A 101 8.29 7.05 -0.68
N ILE A 102 8.05 5.87 -1.21
CA ILE A 102 7.68 4.73 -0.40
C ILE A 102 8.87 4.29 0.45
N GLU A 103 8.63 4.19 1.75
CA GLU A 103 9.51 3.64 2.77
C GLU A 103 8.71 2.62 3.60
N ASN A 104 9.20 1.39 3.71
CA ASN A 104 8.61 0.25 4.43
C ASN A 104 7.23 -0.21 3.90
N SER A 105 6.23 0.66 3.92
CA SER A 105 4.88 0.42 3.42
C SER A 105 4.21 1.72 2.99
N LEU A 106 3.10 1.60 2.25
CA LEU A 106 2.26 2.75 1.90
C LEU A 106 1.80 3.51 3.16
N ASN A 107 1.23 2.79 4.14
CA ASN A 107 0.72 3.42 5.37
C ASN A 107 1.84 4.16 6.13
N TYR A 108 3.00 3.52 6.31
CA TYR A 108 4.16 4.16 6.96
C TYR A 108 4.54 5.48 6.26
N SER A 109 4.61 5.46 4.93
CA SER A 109 5.03 6.63 4.13
C SER A 109 4.01 7.77 4.19
N VAL A 110 2.72 7.44 4.18
CA VAL A 110 1.62 8.41 4.29
C VAL A 110 1.57 8.98 5.70
N CYS A 111 1.71 8.17 6.75
CA CYS A 111 1.71 8.63 8.15
C CYS A 111 2.95 9.44 8.55
N LYS A 112 4.04 9.36 7.77
CA LYS A 112 5.18 10.28 7.90
C LYS A 112 4.83 11.69 7.37
N SER A 113 3.86 11.79 6.47
CA SER A 113 3.48 13.02 5.78
C SER A 113 2.20 13.66 6.32
N LEU A 114 1.28 12.86 6.86
CA LEU A 114 -0.01 13.30 7.40
C LEU A 114 -0.14 12.84 8.87
N PRO A 115 -0.61 13.71 9.79
CA PRO A 115 -0.74 13.36 11.20
C PRO A 115 -2.03 12.59 11.49
N GLY A 116 -2.01 11.80 12.57
CA GLY A 116 -3.21 11.25 13.19
C GLY A 116 -4.06 10.36 12.27
N LYS A 117 -5.39 10.42 12.43
CA LYS A 117 -6.34 9.55 11.72
C LYS A 117 -6.41 9.82 10.21
N ASP A 118 -5.93 10.98 9.76
CA ASP A 118 -5.94 11.35 8.35
C ASP A 118 -5.02 10.46 7.53
N CYS A 119 -3.91 10.02 8.12
CA CYS A 119 -2.99 9.13 7.42
C CYS A 119 -3.55 7.73 7.20
N ASP A 120 -4.26 7.16 8.19
CA ASP A 120 -4.88 5.83 8.05
C ASP A 120 -5.95 5.84 6.97
N LYS A 121 -6.82 6.86 7.00
CA LYS A 121 -7.85 7.06 5.99
C LYS A 121 -7.23 7.26 4.61
N MET A 122 -6.30 8.21 4.47
CA MET A 122 -5.66 8.51 3.19
C MET A 122 -4.95 7.28 2.62
N SER A 123 -4.26 6.52 3.47
CA SER A 123 -3.60 5.26 3.07
C SER A 123 -4.60 4.25 2.52
N ALA A 124 -5.78 4.13 3.12
CA ALA A 124 -6.82 3.24 2.65
C ALA A 124 -7.41 3.71 1.30
N TYR A 125 -7.65 5.02 1.13
CA TYR A 125 -8.09 5.59 -0.16
C TYR A 125 -7.09 5.31 -1.27
N ILE A 126 -5.82 5.66 -1.06
CA ILE A 126 -4.74 5.38 -2.03
C ILE A 126 -4.67 3.87 -2.32
N SER A 127 -4.78 3.03 -1.30
CA SER A 127 -4.71 1.58 -1.47
C SER A 127 -5.82 1.04 -2.36
N ARG A 128 -7.06 1.54 -2.20
CA ARG A 128 -8.20 1.09 -3.00
C ARG A 128 -8.07 1.48 -4.47
N GLU A 129 -7.60 2.70 -4.73
CA GLU A 129 -7.38 3.15 -6.11
C GLU A 129 -6.22 2.41 -6.79
N LEU A 130 -5.14 2.11 -6.06
CA LEU A 130 -3.98 1.39 -6.62
C LEU A 130 -4.18 -0.12 -6.76
N ALA A 131 -5.12 -0.72 -6.01
CA ALA A 131 -5.36 -2.17 -6.01
C ALA A 131 -5.77 -2.71 -7.39
N TRP A 132 -6.32 -1.85 -8.27
CA TRP A 132 -6.68 -2.19 -9.65
C TRP A 132 -5.48 -2.40 -10.57
N PHE A 133 -4.33 -1.84 -10.20
CA PHE A 133 -3.12 -1.89 -11.01
C PHE A 133 -2.07 -2.86 -10.45
N LEU A 134 -2.00 -3.01 -9.12
CA LEU A 134 -1.02 -3.86 -8.47
C LEU A 134 -1.51 -4.43 -7.13
N ASP A 135 -1.01 -5.62 -6.79
CA ASP A 135 -0.99 -6.10 -5.41
C ASP A 135 0.03 -5.25 -4.62
N ILE A 136 -0.47 -4.29 -3.84
CA ILE A 136 0.35 -3.34 -3.07
C ILE A 136 1.32 -4.07 -2.15
N LYS A 137 0.88 -5.12 -1.45
CA LYS A 137 1.70 -5.85 -0.48
C LYS A 137 2.88 -6.56 -1.16
N LYS A 138 2.67 -7.06 -2.37
CA LYS A 138 3.71 -7.81 -3.11
C LYS A 138 4.58 -6.94 -4.01
N SER A 139 4.00 -5.89 -4.57
CA SER A 139 4.59 -5.15 -5.70
C SER A 139 5.18 -3.81 -5.30
N MET A 140 4.64 -3.14 -4.28
CA MET A 140 5.17 -1.85 -3.83
C MET A 140 6.50 -2.02 -3.11
N ARG A 141 7.48 -1.17 -3.41
CA ARG A 141 8.87 -1.27 -2.92
C ARG A 141 9.39 0.06 -2.40
N ASN A 142 10.38 -0.02 -1.52
CA ASN A 142 11.12 1.15 -1.07
C ASN A 142 11.73 1.89 -2.27
N GLY A 143 11.57 3.20 -2.29
CA GLY A 143 12.06 4.08 -3.35
C GLY A 143 11.07 4.30 -4.51
N ASP A 144 9.95 3.57 -4.57
CA ASP A 144 8.86 3.92 -5.47
C ASP A 144 8.33 5.33 -5.12
N VAL A 145 7.79 6.04 -6.10
CA VAL A 145 7.34 7.42 -5.93
C VAL A 145 5.82 7.48 -6.06
N LEU A 146 5.17 8.19 -5.15
CA LEU A 146 3.74 8.47 -5.21
C LEU A 146 3.52 9.97 -5.12
N SER A 147 2.75 10.52 -6.05
CA SER A 147 2.33 11.91 -6.05
C SER A 147 0.84 12.00 -6.32
N MET A 148 0.14 12.86 -5.59
CA MET A 148 -1.30 13.03 -5.75
C MET A 148 -1.75 14.46 -5.49
N ILE A 149 -2.84 14.82 -6.14
CA ILE A 149 -3.61 16.04 -5.96
C ILE A 149 -4.96 15.62 -5.40
N TYR A 150 -5.46 16.27 -4.35
CA TYR A 150 -6.73 15.90 -3.73
C TYR A 150 -7.48 17.07 -3.10
N GLU A 151 -8.80 16.92 -2.97
CA GLU A 151 -9.69 17.80 -2.20
C GLU A 151 -10.01 17.13 -0.84
N VAL A 152 -10.11 17.92 0.23
CA VAL A 152 -10.76 17.49 1.48
C VAL A 152 -12.25 17.83 1.37
N LEU A 153 -13.12 16.84 1.53
CA LEU A 153 -14.57 17.02 1.45
C LEU A 153 -15.12 17.29 2.87
N PRO A 154 -15.51 18.54 3.21
CA PRO A 154 -15.81 18.94 4.59
C PRO A 154 -17.00 18.20 5.19
N THR A 155 -17.99 17.87 4.35
CA THR A 155 -19.26 17.30 4.77
C THR A 155 -19.19 15.83 5.13
N GLU A 156 -18.07 15.16 4.84
CA GLU A 156 -18.03 13.70 4.86
C GLU A 156 -16.80 13.09 5.52
N ASP A 157 -15.83 13.90 5.97
CA ASP A 157 -14.56 13.39 6.50
C ASP A 157 -13.88 12.44 5.48
N ARG A 158 -13.89 12.87 4.22
CA ARG A 158 -13.43 12.12 3.04
C ARG A 158 -12.45 12.95 2.21
N TYR A 159 -11.69 12.25 1.38
CA TYR A 159 -10.83 12.83 0.37
C TYR A 159 -11.38 12.54 -1.01
N LYS A 160 -11.24 13.49 -1.94
CA LYS A 160 -11.39 13.22 -3.37
C LYS A 160 -10.02 13.33 -4.00
N ILE A 161 -9.46 12.22 -4.44
CA ILE A 161 -8.24 12.23 -5.24
C ILE A 161 -8.63 12.82 -6.60
N LEU A 162 -7.94 13.85 -7.06
CA LEU A 162 -8.14 14.45 -8.37
C LEU A 162 -7.22 13.81 -9.41
N LYS A 163 -5.97 13.56 -9.00
CA LYS A 163 -4.97 12.86 -9.78
C LYS A 163 -4.05 12.10 -8.84
N LEU A 164 -3.68 10.88 -9.17
CA LEU A 164 -2.63 10.14 -8.50
C LEU A 164 -1.71 9.50 -9.53
N VAL A 165 -0.41 9.64 -9.30
CA VAL A 165 0.66 9.04 -10.09
C VAL A 165 1.52 8.20 -9.16
N TYR A 166 1.68 6.93 -9.48
CA TYR A 166 2.55 6.01 -8.77
C TYR A 166 3.57 5.40 -9.74
N THR A 167 4.86 5.59 -9.47
CA THR A 167 5.95 5.09 -10.30
C THR A 167 6.70 4.01 -9.53
N SER A 168 6.65 2.79 -10.07
CA SER A 168 7.45 1.66 -9.57
C SER A 168 8.83 1.69 -10.20
N GLY A 169 9.86 1.84 -9.36
CA GLY A 169 11.25 1.79 -9.82
C GLY A 169 11.64 0.37 -10.25
N TYR A 170 11.14 -0.64 -9.57
CA TYR A 170 11.45 -2.05 -9.89
C TYR A 170 10.77 -2.53 -11.18
N ALA A 171 9.49 -2.19 -11.38
CA ALA A 171 8.76 -2.57 -12.59
C ALA A 171 9.04 -1.65 -13.78
N ASN A 172 9.73 -0.52 -13.55
CA ASN A 172 9.91 0.56 -14.51
C ASN A 172 8.59 0.97 -15.18
N LYS A 173 7.55 1.13 -14.36
CA LYS A 173 6.18 1.41 -14.81
C LYS A 173 5.55 2.50 -13.97
N THR A 174 4.82 3.38 -14.64
CA THR A 174 4.00 4.43 -14.02
C THR A 174 2.53 4.05 -14.16
N TYR A 175 1.79 4.24 -13.09
CA TYR A 175 0.35 4.09 -13.02
C TYR A 175 -0.24 5.46 -12.72
N GLU A 176 -1.23 5.86 -13.50
CA GLU A 176 -1.92 7.13 -13.35
C GLU A 176 -3.42 6.88 -13.26
N LEU A 177 -4.07 7.65 -12.39
CA LEU A 177 -5.52 7.74 -12.30
C LEU A 177 -5.95 9.19 -12.12
N ASN A 178 -7.02 9.57 -12.81
CA ASN A 178 -7.58 10.92 -12.85
C ASN A 178 -9.07 10.85 -12.55
N PHE A 179 -9.55 11.70 -11.64
CA PHE A 179 -10.98 11.82 -11.39
C PHE A 179 -11.65 12.62 -12.50
N TYR A 180 -12.74 12.07 -13.04
CA TYR A 180 -13.56 12.74 -14.03
C TYR A 180 -15.05 12.51 -13.78
N LYS A 181 -15.85 13.57 -13.96
CA LYS A 181 -17.31 13.51 -13.96
C LYS A 181 -17.83 14.24 -15.19
N GLY A 182 -18.21 13.48 -16.21
CA GLY A 182 -18.87 14.00 -17.41
C GLY A 182 -20.32 14.43 -17.14
N GLN A 183 -20.90 15.17 -18.09
CA GLN A 183 -22.28 15.69 -17.99
C GLN A 183 -23.33 14.57 -17.83
N ASN A 184 -23.12 13.44 -18.51
CA ASN A 184 -24.03 12.29 -18.49
C ASN A 184 -23.73 11.29 -17.36
N MET A 185 -22.79 11.60 -16.47
CA MET A 185 -22.43 10.73 -15.35
C MET A 185 -23.16 11.15 -14.08
N LYS A 186 -23.97 10.24 -13.51
CA LYS A 186 -24.61 10.47 -12.19
C LYS A 186 -23.55 10.76 -11.12
N TYR A 187 -22.50 9.93 -11.09
CA TYR A 187 -21.34 10.07 -10.21
C TYR A 187 -20.05 10.04 -11.03
N GLY A 188 -19.03 10.77 -10.58
CA GLY A 188 -17.70 10.71 -11.19
C GLY A 188 -17.02 9.37 -10.93
N ALA A 189 -15.94 9.11 -11.68
CA ALA A 189 -15.12 7.92 -11.56
C ALA A 189 -13.65 8.25 -11.82
N TYR A 190 -12.79 7.27 -11.60
CA TYR A 190 -11.36 7.37 -11.88
C TYR A 190 -11.04 6.73 -13.22
N PHE A 191 -10.21 7.39 -14.01
CA PHE A 191 -9.80 6.94 -15.33
C PHE A 191 -8.27 6.96 -15.46
N SER A 192 -7.73 5.98 -16.18
CA SER A 192 -6.32 5.97 -16.59
C SER A 192 -6.06 7.02 -17.67
N GLU A 193 -4.78 7.19 -18.00
CA GLU A 193 -4.33 8.13 -19.05
C GLU A 193 -4.95 7.86 -20.43
N ASP A 194 -5.22 6.59 -20.75
CA ASP A 194 -5.89 6.15 -21.98
C ASP A 194 -7.43 6.22 -21.91
N GLY A 195 -7.99 6.73 -20.81
CA GLY A 195 -9.43 6.94 -20.65
C GLY A 195 -10.23 5.71 -20.24
N MET A 196 -9.57 4.64 -19.77
CA MET A 196 -10.26 3.47 -19.21
C MET A 196 -10.63 3.69 -17.74
N GLU A 197 -11.83 3.29 -17.31
CA GLU A 197 -12.23 3.39 -15.91
C GLU A 197 -11.43 2.41 -15.03
N ILE A 198 -10.86 2.88 -13.92
CA ILE A 198 -9.92 2.12 -13.07
C ILE A 198 -10.62 1.01 -12.29
N ALA A 199 -11.74 1.34 -11.67
CA ALA A 199 -12.68 0.38 -11.13
C ALA A 199 -13.75 0.17 -12.21
N PRO A 200 -13.52 -0.73 -13.19
CA PRO A 200 -14.45 -0.88 -14.29
C PRO A 200 -15.82 -1.15 -13.69
N ARG A 201 -16.80 -0.32 -14.03
CA ARG A 201 -18.20 -0.73 -13.95
C ARG A 201 -18.27 -1.95 -14.85
N ILE A 202 -18.27 -3.12 -14.21
CA ILE A 202 -18.23 -4.42 -14.89
C ILE A 202 -19.29 -4.37 -15.99
N GLU A 203 -18.97 -4.92 -17.17
CA GLU A 203 -19.91 -5.05 -18.28
C GLU A 203 -21.31 -5.32 -17.77
N ASP A 204 -22.30 -4.59 -18.31
CA ASP A 204 -23.66 -4.38 -17.78
C ASP A 204 -24.41 -5.62 -17.24
N LYS A 205 -23.94 -6.82 -17.57
CA LYS A 205 -24.52 -8.11 -17.20
C LYS A 205 -24.05 -8.67 -15.86
N GLN A 206 -22.89 -8.25 -15.34
CA GLN A 206 -22.27 -8.89 -14.16
C GLN A 206 -21.99 -7.92 -13.00
N ALA A 207 -22.14 -6.61 -13.20
CA ALA A 207 -22.03 -5.64 -12.11
C ALA A 207 -23.19 -5.80 -11.13
N PRO A 208 -22.95 -6.11 -9.84
CA PRO A 208 -24.02 -6.20 -8.85
C PRO A 208 -24.65 -4.83 -8.55
N ILE A 209 -23.97 -3.73 -8.90
CA ILE A 209 -24.45 -2.36 -8.74
C ILE A 209 -23.89 -1.50 -9.88
N LYS A 210 -24.75 -0.74 -10.56
CA LYS A 210 -24.36 0.06 -11.73
C LYS A 210 -24.04 1.52 -11.40
N ASN A 211 -24.72 2.06 -10.39
CA ASN A 211 -24.67 3.46 -10.03
C ASN A 211 -24.20 3.61 -8.58
N TYR A 212 -22.90 3.77 -8.39
CA TYR A 212 -22.32 3.99 -7.07
C TYR A 212 -21.40 5.23 -7.08
N ILE A 213 -21.26 5.86 -5.92
CA ILE A 213 -20.45 7.06 -5.69
C ILE A 213 -18.97 6.69 -5.61
N GLU A 214 -18.66 5.60 -4.89
CA GLU A 214 -17.28 5.20 -4.56
C GLU A 214 -17.24 3.74 -4.08
N ILE A 215 -16.10 3.07 -4.23
CA ILE A 215 -15.78 1.81 -3.54
C ILE A 215 -15.07 2.13 -2.22
N THR A 216 -15.72 1.86 -1.10
CA THR A 216 -15.24 2.23 0.24
C THR A 216 -14.52 1.11 0.97
N SER A 217 -14.56 -0.12 0.45
CA SER A 217 -13.73 -1.23 0.93
C SER A 217 -13.55 -2.29 -0.15
N LEU A 218 -12.39 -2.95 -0.14
CA LEU A 218 -12.10 -4.09 -1.01
C LEU A 218 -11.90 -5.39 -0.20
N PRO A 219 -12.03 -6.57 -0.82
CA PRO A 219 -11.70 -7.84 -0.18
C PRO A 219 -10.23 -7.87 0.27
N GLY A 220 -10.00 -8.38 1.48
CA GLY A 220 -8.67 -8.45 2.10
C GLY A 220 -8.18 -7.15 2.72
N GLU A 221 -8.98 -6.06 2.67
CA GLU A 221 -8.64 -4.80 3.32
C GLU A 221 -8.60 -4.97 4.85
N PHE A 222 -7.51 -4.51 5.47
CA PHE A 222 -7.31 -4.69 6.91
C PHE A 222 -8.34 -3.86 7.71
N ARG A 223 -8.87 -4.45 8.77
CA ARG A 223 -9.72 -3.77 9.75
C ARG A 223 -9.13 -3.98 11.14
N GLU A 224 -8.97 -2.90 11.88
CA GLU A 224 -8.44 -2.95 13.24
C GLU A 224 -9.28 -3.91 14.11
N GLY A 225 -8.60 -4.72 14.93
CA GLY A 225 -9.25 -5.73 15.78
C GLY A 225 -9.84 -6.93 15.02
N LYS A 226 -9.59 -7.07 13.71
CA LYS A 226 -9.99 -8.24 12.93
C LYS A 226 -8.77 -9.03 12.47
N VAL A 227 -8.81 -10.35 12.70
CA VAL A 227 -7.77 -11.30 12.24
C VAL A 227 -7.77 -11.38 10.71
N HIS A 228 -8.97 -11.36 10.12
CA HIS A 228 -9.14 -11.38 8.67
C HIS A 228 -9.56 -9.99 8.18
N GLY A 229 -9.08 -9.63 7.00
CA GLY A 229 -9.54 -8.42 6.32
C GLY A 229 -11.01 -8.52 5.91
N HIS A 230 -11.53 -7.44 5.36
CA HIS A 230 -12.88 -7.38 4.82
C HIS A 230 -13.12 -8.50 3.80
N SER A 231 -14.29 -9.15 3.83
CA SER A 231 -14.58 -10.30 2.97
C SER A 231 -15.36 -9.96 1.71
N GLY A 232 -15.68 -8.68 1.48
CA GLY A 232 -16.47 -8.23 0.35
C GLY A 232 -15.98 -6.91 -0.24
N THR A 233 -16.75 -6.39 -1.17
CA THR A 233 -16.58 -5.04 -1.72
C THR A 233 -17.72 -4.17 -1.23
N ASP A 234 -17.39 -3.03 -0.60
CA ASP A 234 -18.41 -2.07 -0.14
C ASP A 234 -18.54 -0.96 -1.18
N PHE A 235 -19.76 -0.75 -1.66
CA PHE A 235 -20.10 0.32 -2.60
C PHE A 235 -20.92 1.39 -1.87
N LYS A 236 -20.44 2.64 -1.89
CA LYS A 236 -21.23 3.78 -1.43
C LYS A 236 -22.24 4.16 -2.50
N ALA A 237 -23.53 4.14 -2.18
CA ALA A 237 -24.58 4.53 -3.10
C ALA A 237 -25.76 5.19 -2.36
N ASP A 238 -26.61 5.90 -3.11
CA ASP A 238 -27.86 6.43 -2.57
C ASP A 238 -28.79 5.28 -2.13
N ILE A 239 -29.57 5.50 -1.07
CA ILE A 239 -30.61 4.57 -0.65
C ILE A 239 -31.59 4.34 -1.82
N GLY A 240 -31.93 3.07 -2.07
CA GLY A 240 -32.81 2.68 -3.18
C GLY A 240 -32.09 2.48 -4.52
N THR A 241 -30.76 2.62 -4.57
CA THR A 241 -29.99 2.23 -5.75
C THR A 241 -30.22 0.75 -6.08
N PRO A 242 -30.62 0.40 -7.32
CA PRO A 242 -30.85 -0.99 -7.70
C PRO A 242 -29.59 -1.84 -7.59
N VAL A 243 -29.76 -3.03 -7.01
CA VAL A 243 -28.74 -4.09 -6.89
C VAL A 243 -29.21 -5.29 -7.71
N PHE A 244 -28.30 -5.89 -8.46
CA PHE A 244 -28.56 -7.00 -9.37
C PHE A 244 -27.76 -8.23 -8.94
N ALA A 245 -28.30 -9.42 -9.23
CA ALA A 245 -27.50 -10.63 -9.13
C ALA A 245 -26.34 -10.58 -10.12
N ALA A 246 -25.10 -10.77 -9.65
CA ALA A 246 -23.92 -10.77 -10.50
C ALA A 246 -23.91 -11.93 -11.50
N PHE A 247 -24.54 -13.05 -11.15
CA PHE A 247 -24.65 -14.24 -11.98
C PHE A 247 -26.02 -14.90 -11.79
N GLU A 248 -26.42 -15.73 -12.75
CA GLU A 248 -27.59 -16.60 -12.62
C GLU A 248 -27.44 -17.54 -11.42
N GLY A 249 -28.52 -17.74 -10.67
CA GLY A 249 -28.52 -18.58 -9.49
C GLY A 249 -29.90 -18.66 -8.84
N LYS A 250 -29.95 -19.36 -7.71
CA LYS A 250 -31.15 -19.52 -6.90
C LYS A 250 -30.99 -18.76 -5.59
N VAL A 251 -32.01 -18.00 -5.19
CA VAL A 251 -32.06 -17.41 -3.85
C VAL A 251 -32.05 -18.54 -2.81
N ALA A 252 -31.00 -18.58 -1.99
CA ALA A 252 -30.80 -19.61 -0.97
C ALA A 252 -31.42 -19.18 0.37
N ARG A 253 -31.27 -17.91 0.74
CA ARG A 253 -31.88 -17.33 1.94
C ARG A 253 -31.99 -15.81 1.84
N VAL A 254 -32.88 -15.25 2.65
CA VAL A 254 -33.11 -13.81 2.81
C VAL A 254 -33.10 -13.44 4.29
N ASN A 255 -32.61 -12.24 4.61
CA ASN A 255 -32.70 -11.59 5.92
C ASN A 255 -32.19 -12.40 7.12
N TRP A 256 -31.03 -13.06 6.97
CA TRP A 256 -30.36 -13.76 8.08
C TRP A 256 -29.36 -12.84 8.79
N ASN A 257 -29.14 -13.10 10.09
CA ASN A 257 -28.24 -12.28 10.91
C ASN A 257 -28.53 -10.78 10.79
N PHE A 258 -29.82 -10.42 10.83
CA PHE A 258 -30.33 -9.09 10.54
C PHE A 258 -29.63 -7.98 11.33
N LYS A 259 -29.24 -8.25 12.59
CA LYS A 259 -28.50 -7.29 13.43
C LYS A 259 -27.18 -6.83 12.79
N MET A 260 -26.48 -7.71 12.07
CA MET A 260 -25.23 -7.37 11.40
C MET A 260 -25.42 -7.00 9.94
N ASN A 261 -26.34 -7.69 9.25
CA ASN A 261 -26.44 -7.62 7.80
C ASN A 261 -27.54 -6.66 7.30
N GLY A 262 -28.52 -6.32 8.14
CA GLY A 262 -29.77 -5.69 7.69
C GLY A 262 -30.55 -6.58 6.72
N ASP A 263 -31.30 -5.95 5.82
CA ASP A 263 -31.91 -6.67 4.71
C ASP A 263 -30.82 -7.24 3.79
N CYS A 264 -30.93 -8.52 3.46
CA CYS A 264 -29.89 -9.24 2.74
C CYS A 264 -30.42 -10.43 1.95
N VAL A 265 -29.67 -10.81 0.91
CA VAL A 265 -29.96 -11.95 0.03
C VAL A 265 -28.69 -12.75 -0.20
N GLU A 266 -28.79 -14.08 -0.07
CA GLU A 266 -27.75 -15.02 -0.51
C GLU A 266 -28.26 -15.74 -1.76
N ILE A 267 -27.44 -15.73 -2.81
CA ILE A 267 -27.69 -16.43 -4.05
C ILE A 267 -26.65 -17.53 -4.20
N GLU A 268 -27.13 -18.75 -4.47
CA GLU A 268 -26.29 -19.90 -4.80
C GLU A 268 -26.24 -20.10 -6.31
N HIS A 269 -25.02 -20.16 -6.83
CA HIS A 269 -24.73 -20.37 -8.25
C HIS A 269 -24.38 -21.85 -8.46
N THR A 270 -25.41 -22.69 -8.62
CA THR A 270 -25.30 -24.16 -8.63
C THR A 270 -24.28 -24.71 -9.61
N GLN A 271 -24.07 -24.05 -10.75
CA GLN A 271 -23.10 -24.46 -11.77
C GLN A 271 -21.64 -24.32 -11.30
N THR A 272 -21.34 -23.36 -10.41
CA THR A 272 -19.99 -23.07 -9.95
C THR A 272 -19.76 -23.42 -8.47
N GLY A 273 -20.83 -23.66 -7.72
CA GLY A 273 -20.78 -23.81 -6.26
C GLY A 273 -20.47 -22.51 -5.52
N VAL A 274 -20.40 -21.37 -6.22
CA VAL A 274 -20.14 -20.05 -5.64
C VAL A 274 -21.41 -19.51 -5.00
N LYS A 275 -21.25 -18.76 -3.91
CA LYS A 275 -22.32 -18.00 -3.28
C LYS A 275 -22.02 -16.51 -3.35
N THR A 276 -23.01 -15.71 -3.69
CA THR A 276 -22.94 -14.26 -3.60
C THR A 276 -23.88 -13.75 -2.52
N LEU A 277 -23.39 -12.80 -1.72
CA LEU A 277 -24.11 -12.21 -0.60
C LEU A 277 -24.30 -10.72 -0.88
N TYR A 278 -25.53 -10.24 -0.77
CA TYR A 278 -25.91 -8.85 -0.93
C TYR A 278 -26.46 -8.37 0.41
N LEU A 279 -25.73 -7.49 1.08
CA LEU A 279 -26.01 -7.06 2.46
C LEU A 279 -26.40 -5.58 2.49
N HIS A 280 -26.98 -5.14 3.61
CA HIS A 280 -27.35 -3.74 3.87
C HIS A 280 -28.30 -3.15 2.82
N LEU A 281 -29.19 -3.99 2.29
CA LEU A 281 -30.20 -3.57 1.34
C LEU A 281 -31.23 -2.67 2.03
N ASN A 282 -31.91 -1.83 1.25
CA ASN A 282 -33.08 -1.08 1.75
C ASN A 282 -34.34 -1.96 1.77
N LYS A 283 -34.45 -2.85 0.79
CA LYS A 283 -35.59 -3.75 0.58
C LYS A 283 -35.17 -4.91 -0.30
N VAL A 284 -35.71 -6.11 -0.02
CA VAL A 284 -35.68 -7.27 -0.92
C VAL A 284 -37.00 -7.34 -1.69
N LEU A 285 -36.94 -7.52 -3.01
CA LEU A 285 -38.10 -7.63 -3.90
C LEU A 285 -38.57 -9.07 -4.08
#